data_AF-A0A2B2BC44-F1
#
_entry.id   AF-A0A2B2BC44-F1
#
_cell.length_a   1.000
_cell.length_b   1.000
_cell.length_c   1.000
_cell.angle_alpha   90.00
_cell.angle_beta   90.00
_cell.angle_gamma   90.00
#
_symmetry.space_group_name_H-M   'P 1'
#
loop_
_entity.id
_entity.type
_entity.pdbx_description
1 polymer ?
#
loop_
_entity_poly.entity_id
_entity_poly.type
_entity_poly.pdbx_seq_one_letter_code
_entity_poly.pdbx_strand_id
1 'polypeptide(L)'
;MLNFQSKIIKGAEQDAWISVLLVGISIHLIIWLLYFLLKKSNNGDIMSLHQQIFGRWLGNILNIFFYGYMLLIVASIIRSYLSVLITWVFPNTPIWFLSLTMIFVISYLVVGGFRVITGICFWGMLIPSLLLLTVYFPLQYAYWTNLLPVFNHSLSDYLVSAKESIFMYSGPEFLLIYFPFIKNNQNSQKWAHISQMYTTILYLVVTIISFVYFSHGQLEHVTWPTLMMSKIIRFPFIERFEYIFIFLWL
;
A
#
# COMPACT_ATOMS: atom_id res chain seq x y z
N MET A 1 -3.40 3.62 4.03
CA MET A 1 -2.20 2.78 4.31
C MET A 1 -1.65 2.95 5.72
N LEU A 2 -1.69 4.11 6.39
CA LEU A 2 -1.27 4.23 7.81
C LEU A 2 -2.39 3.95 8.83
N ASN A 3 -3.58 3.61 8.33
CA ASN A 3 -4.83 3.44 9.04
C ASN A 3 -5.46 2.06 8.81
N PHE A 4 -4.75 1.13 8.20
CA PHE A 4 -5.37 -0.13 7.77
C PHE A 4 -5.73 -1.02 8.96
N GLN A 5 -4.96 -0.94 10.06
CA GLN A 5 -5.13 -1.77 11.24
C GLN A 5 -6.50 -1.55 11.90
N SER A 6 -6.97 -0.30 11.95
CA SER A 6 -8.30 0.05 12.46
C SER A 6 -9.44 -0.35 11.53
N LYS A 7 -9.13 -0.72 10.27
CA LYS A 7 -10.12 -1.27 9.33
C LYS A 7 -10.19 -2.79 9.40
N ILE A 8 -9.04 -3.46 9.36
CA ILE A 8 -8.99 -4.93 9.33
C ILE A 8 -9.46 -5.56 10.64
N ILE A 9 -9.32 -4.85 11.77
CA ILE A 9 -9.71 -5.37 13.09
C ILE A 9 -11.25 -5.51 13.25
N LYS A 10 -12.05 -4.86 12.41
CA LYS A 10 -13.53 -4.86 12.54
C LYS A 10 -14.21 -6.19 12.26
N GLY A 11 -13.51 -7.11 11.60
CA GLY A 11 -14.01 -8.45 11.30
C GLY A 11 -13.54 -9.44 12.36
N ALA A 12 -12.41 -10.09 12.09
CA ALA A 12 -11.82 -11.12 12.93
C ALA A 12 -10.95 -10.58 14.08
N GLU A 13 -11.12 -9.33 14.50
CA GLU A 13 -10.39 -8.72 15.63
C GLU A 13 -8.87 -9.02 15.61
N GLN A 14 -8.33 -9.61 16.69
CA GLN A 14 -6.93 -10.02 16.79
C GLN A 14 -6.54 -11.10 15.79
N ASP A 15 -7.47 -11.92 15.29
CA ASP A 15 -7.21 -12.96 14.28
C ASP A 15 -7.10 -12.40 12.84
N ALA A 16 -7.34 -11.10 12.65
CA ALA A 16 -7.28 -10.47 11.32
C ALA A 16 -5.91 -10.56 10.64
N TRP A 17 -4.81 -10.84 11.36
CA TRP A 17 -3.50 -11.11 10.75
C TRP A 17 -3.54 -12.33 9.81
N ILE A 18 -4.41 -13.30 10.07
CA ILE A 18 -4.63 -14.46 9.20
C ILE A 18 -5.23 -14.01 7.86
N SER A 19 -6.23 -13.12 7.91
CA SER A 19 -6.84 -12.55 6.70
C SER A 19 -5.83 -11.74 5.88
N VAL A 20 -4.96 -10.97 6.54
CA VAL A 20 -3.87 -10.23 5.87
C VAL A 20 -2.92 -11.19 5.14
N LEU A 21 -2.57 -12.31 5.76
CA LEU A 21 -1.69 -13.33 5.16
C LEU A 21 -2.38 -14.04 3.99
N LEU A 22 -3.63 -14.49 4.16
CA LEU A 22 -4.39 -15.19 3.11
C LEU A 22 -4.59 -14.32 1.88
N VAL A 23 -4.90 -13.04 2.06
CA VAL A 23 -5.00 -12.09 0.94
C VAL A 23 -3.63 -11.85 0.31
N GLY A 24 -2.57 -11.71 1.11
CA GLY A 24 -1.20 -11.58 0.57
C GLY A 24 -0.81 -12.74 -0.33
N ILE A 25 -1.13 -13.98 0.07
CA ILE A 25 -0.90 -15.20 -0.70
C ILE A 25 -1.78 -15.22 -1.98
N SER A 26 -3.06 -14.86 -1.89
CA SER A 26 -3.95 -14.86 -3.06
C SER A 26 -3.51 -13.88 -4.15
N ILE A 27 -2.86 -12.77 -3.77
CA ILE A 27 -2.30 -11.80 -4.72
C ILE A 27 -1.16 -12.39 -5.56
N HIS A 28 -0.43 -13.40 -5.07
CA HIS A 28 0.53 -14.12 -5.91
C HIS A 28 -0.16 -14.80 -7.10
N LEU A 29 -1.35 -15.38 -6.90
CA LEU A 29 -2.14 -15.95 -8.01
C LEU A 29 -2.54 -14.87 -9.01
N ILE A 30 -2.96 -13.68 -8.52
CA ILE A 30 -3.31 -12.54 -9.36
C ILE A 30 -2.10 -12.09 -10.19
N ILE A 31 -0.92 -11.93 -9.58
CA ILE A 31 0.32 -11.59 -10.30
C ILE A 31 0.60 -12.62 -11.40
N TRP A 32 0.50 -13.92 -11.10
CA TRP A 32 0.71 -14.96 -12.10
C TRP A 32 -0.27 -14.84 -13.27
N LEU A 33 -1.55 -14.57 -13.01
CA LEU A 33 -2.56 -14.32 -14.04
C LEU A 33 -2.24 -13.09 -14.90
N LEU A 34 -1.79 -11.99 -14.29
CA LEU A 34 -1.41 -10.78 -15.01
C LEU A 34 -0.25 -11.05 -15.98
N TYR A 35 0.79 -11.74 -15.52
CA TYR A 35 1.90 -12.13 -16.40
C TYR A 35 1.47 -13.09 -17.52
N PHE A 36 0.54 -14.00 -17.24
CA PHE A 36 -0.01 -14.89 -18.24
C PHE A 36 -0.78 -14.11 -19.34
N LEU A 37 -1.56 -13.10 -18.95
CA LEU A 37 -2.27 -12.22 -19.88
C LEU A 37 -1.29 -11.37 -20.71
N LEU A 38 -0.29 -10.76 -20.06
CA LEU A 38 0.66 -9.88 -20.73
C LEU A 38 1.55 -10.62 -21.74
N LYS A 39 1.90 -11.88 -21.46
CA LYS A 39 2.62 -12.74 -22.43
C LYS A 39 1.81 -13.07 -23.69
N LYS A 40 0.48 -12.94 -23.65
CA LYS A 40 -0.40 -13.15 -24.81
C LYS A 40 -0.69 -11.86 -25.59
N SER A 41 -0.37 -10.69 -25.02
CA SER A 41 -0.55 -9.39 -25.67
C SER A 41 0.56 -9.15 -26.69
N ASN A 42 0.22 -8.67 -27.88
CA ASN A 42 1.19 -8.38 -28.95
C ASN A 42 2.27 -7.36 -28.53
N ASN A 43 1.90 -6.34 -27.73
CA ASN A 43 2.82 -5.31 -27.25
C ASN A 43 3.11 -5.41 -25.74
N GLY A 44 2.58 -6.43 -25.07
CA GLY A 44 2.77 -6.61 -23.64
C GLY A 44 2.08 -5.55 -22.76
N ASP A 45 1.08 -4.82 -23.27
CA ASP A 45 0.23 -3.93 -22.47
C ASP A 45 -1.25 -4.34 -22.53
N ILE A 46 -2.03 -3.86 -21.56
CA ILE A 46 -3.47 -4.10 -21.51
C ILE A 46 -4.21 -3.36 -22.62
N MET A 47 -3.67 -2.23 -23.09
CA MET A 47 -4.28 -1.41 -24.14
C MET A 47 -4.35 -2.16 -25.47
N SER A 48 -3.26 -2.83 -25.85
CA SER A 48 -3.21 -3.66 -27.05
C SER A 48 -4.03 -4.93 -26.86
N LEU A 49 -4.08 -5.49 -25.65
CA LEU A 49 -4.88 -6.69 -25.35
C LEU A 49 -6.38 -6.42 -25.49
N HIS A 50 -6.88 -5.28 -24.98
CA HIS A 50 -8.28 -4.88 -25.18
C HIS A 50 -8.63 -4.73 -26.65
N GLN A 51 -7.76 -4.12 -27.45
CA GLN A 51 -7.98 -3.98 -28.89
C GLN A 51 -7.89 -5.30 -29.64
N GLN A 52 -6.99 -6.20 -29.24
CA GLN A 52 -6.81 -7.51 -29.86
C GLN A 52 -8.02 -8.43 -29.65
N ILE A 53 -8.64 -8.39 -28.46
CA ILE A 53 -9.76 -9.28 -28.11
C ILE A 53 -11.11 -8.70 -28.54
N PHE A 54 -11.33 -7.40 -28.30
CA PHE A 54 -12.64 -6.76 -28.48
C PHE A 54 -12.73 -5.85 -29.71
N GLY A 55 -11.64 -5.74 -30.49
CA GLY A 55 -11.53 -4.82 -31.61
C GLY A 55 -11.36 -3.36 -31.18
N ARG A 56 -11.24 -2.47 -32.17
CA ARG A 56 -10.88 -1.05 -31.95
C ARG A 56 -11.91 -0.27 -31.14
N TRP A 57 -13.21 -0.53 -31.34
CA TRP A 57 -14.29 0.24 -30.70
C TRP A 57 -14.45 -0.13 -29.22
N LEU A 58 -14.82 -1.38 -28.93
CA LEU A 58 -14.99 -1.85 -27.56
C LEU A 58 -13.67 -1.82 -26.78
N GLY A 59 -12.54 -2.14 -27.43
CA GLY A 59 -11.23 -2.07 -26.79
C GLY A 59 -10.87 -0.65 -26.33
N ASN A 60 -11.19 0.38 -27.13
CA ASN A 60 -10.96 1.76 -26.72
C ASN A 60 -11.88 2.21 -25.57
N ILE A 61 -13.13 1.76 -25.54
CA ILE A 61 -14.04 2.04 -24.42
C ILE A 61 -13.47 1.45 -23.13
N LEU A 62 -13.02 0.19 -23.16
CA LEU A 62 -12.38 -0.46 -22.00
C LEU A 62 -11.10 0.26 -21.56
N ASN A 63 -10.29 0.74 -22.52
CA ASN A 63 -9.11 1.54 -22.21
C ASN A 63 -9.46 2.85 -21.47
N ILE A 64 -10.52 3.55 -21.88
CA ILE A 64 -10.99 4.77 -21.21
C ILE A 64 -11.42 4.47 -19.77
N PHE A 65 -12.18 3.40 -19.54
CA PHE A 65 -12.56 2.98 -18.19
C PHE A 65 -11.34 2.63 -17.34
N PHE A 66 -10.37 1.94 -17.91
CA PHE A 66 -9.13 1.60 -17.23
C PHE A 66 -8.30 2.83 -16.84
N TYR A 67 -8.18 3.83 -17.73
CA TYR A 67 -7.54 5.10 -17.39
C TYR A 67 -8.29 5.85 -16.28
N GLY A 68 -9.62 5.88 -16.33
CA GLY A 68 -10.44 6.46 -15.28
C GLY A 68 -10.23 5.78 -13.92
N TYR A 69 -10.17 4.45 -13.92
CA TYR A 69 -9.85 3.67 -12.72
C TYR A 69 -8.46 4.01 -12.16
N MET A 70 -7.44 4.10 -13.01
CA MET A 70 -6.08 4.47 -12.59
C MET A 70 -6.01 5.89 -12.01
N LEU A 71 -6.72 6.84 -12.62
CA LEU A 71 -6.82 8.21 -12.10
C LEU A 71 -7.46 8.24 -10.71
N LEU A 72 -8.52 7.45 -10.49
CA LEU A 72 -9.17 7.37 -9.18
C LEU A 72 -8.26 6.79 -8.10
N ILE A 73 -7.43 5.79 -8.44
CA ILE A 73 -6.43 5.25 -7.49
C ILE A 73 -5.42 6.34 -7.12
N VAL A 74 -4.81 7.00 -8.12
CA VAL A 74 -3.81 8.05 -7.89
C VAL A 74 -4.40 9.21 -7.06
N ALA A 75 -5.61 9.66 -7.41
CA ALA A 75 -6.30 10.70 -6.66
C ALA A 75 -6.57 10.27 -5.20
N SER A 76 -6.95 9.02 -4.97
CA SER A 76 -7.19 8.48 -3.63
C SER A 76 -5.92 8.42 -2.79
N ILE A 77 -4.79 8.04 -3.38
CA ILE A 77 -3.48 8.01 -2.70
C ILE A 77 -3.05 9.43 -2.31
N ILE A 78 -3.09 10.37 -3.27
CA ILE A 78 -2.75 11.79 -3.02
C ILE A 78 -3.67 12.38 -1.93
N ARG A 79 -4.98 12.16 -2.04
CA ARG A 79 -5.95 12.64 -1.06
C ARG A 79 -5.72 12.08 0.34
N SER A 80 -5.37 10.78 0.44
CA SER A 80 -5.05 10.14 1.73
C SER A 80 -3.79 10.74 2.34
N TYR A 81 -2.76 11.02 1.55
CA TYR A 81 -1.52 11.59 2.06
C TYR A 81 -1.70 13.05 2.50
N LEU A 82 -2.37 13.87 1.69
CA LEU A 82 -2.67 15.25 2.05
C LEU A 82 -3.49 15.35 3.34
N SER A 83 -4.40 14.40 3.58
CA SER A 83 -5.14 14.33 4.84
C SER A 83 -4.21 14.15 6.05
N VAL A 84 -3.15 13.36 5.92
CA VAL A 84 -2.14 13.17 6.97
C VAL A 84 -1.34 14.47 7.12
N LEU A 85 -0.84 15.05 6.03
CA LEU A 85 -0.03 16.27 6.08
C LEU A 85 -0.75 17.43 6.77
N ILE A 86 -2.01 17.69 6.43
CA ILE A 86 -2.76 18.81 7.03
C ILE A 86 -3.07 18.53 8.50
N THR A 87 -3.44 17.30 8.84
CA THR A 87 -3.79 16.98 10.24
C THR A 87 -2.58 17.07 11.16
N TRP A 88 -1.39 16.74 10.67
CA TRP A 88 -0.21 16.53 11.51
C TRP A 88 0.86 17.61 11.38
N VAL A 89 1.11 18.11 10.16
CA VAL A 89 2.26 18.95 9.85
C VAL A 89 1.83 20.38 9.54
N PHE A 90 0.82 20.55 8.69
CA PHE A 90 0.40 21.85 8.16
C PHE A 90 -1.09 22.13 8.38
N PRO A 91 -1.57 22.21 9.65
CA PRO A 91 -3.00 22.36 9.95
C PRO A 91 -3.60 23.69 9.48
N ASN A 92 -2.78 24.72 9.37
CA ASN A 92 -3.21 26.05 8.95
C ASN A 92 -3.13 26.27 7.43
N THR A 93 -2.56 25.32 6.68
CA THR A 93 -2.36 25.45 5.24
C THR A 93 -3.57 24.91 4.48
N PRO A 94 -4.12 25.65 3.51
CA PRO A 94 -5.27 25.17 2.77
C PRO A 94 -4.91 23.96 1.88
N ILE A 95 -5.81 22.97 1.82
CA ILE A 95 -5.56 21.71 1.11
C ILE A 95 -5.25 21.91 -0.38
N TRP A 96 -5.88 22.88 -1.03
CA TRP A 96 -5.67 23.14 -2.46
C TRP A 96 -4.22 23.55 -2.76
N PHE A 97 -3.56 24.27 -1.85
CA PHE A 97 -2.19 24.72 -2.02
C PHE A 97 -1.23 23.54 -1.97
N LEU A 98 -1.39 22.66 -0.97
CA LEU A 98 -0.60 21.43 -0.86
C LEU A 98 -0.85 20.46 -2.03
N SER A 99 -2.10 20.34 -2.49
CA SER A 99 -2.44 19.57 -3.69
C SER A 99 -1.70 20.10 -4.91
N LEU A 100 -1.69 21.43 -5.12
CA LEU A 100 -1.03 22.05 -6.26
C LEU A 100 0.48 21.82 -6.23
N THR A 101 1.11 21.98 -5.06
CA THR A 101 2.55 21.70 -4.90
C THR A 101 2.88 20.23 -5.18
N MET A 102 2.03 19.30 -4.74
CA MET A 102 2.23 17.87 -5.01
C MET A 102 2.11 17.53 -6.49
N ILE A 103 1.07 18.04 -7.15
CA ILE A 103 0.87 17.84 -8.58
C ILE A 103 2.08 18.39 -9.36
N PHE A 104 2.56 19.59 -9.00
CA PHE A 104 3.73 20.20 -9.65
C PHE A 104 4.98 19.31 -9.54
N VAL A 105 5.28 18.80 -8.34
CA VAL A 105 6.43 17.90 -8.13
C VAL A 105 6.26 16.60 -8.92
N ILE A 106 5.09 15.96 -8.86
CA ILE A 106 4.82 14.71 -9.59
C ILE A 106 4.96 14.93 -11.10
N SER A 107 4.40 16.01 -11.64
CA SER A 107 4.52 16.35 -13.06
C SER A 107 5.97 16.54 -13.48
N TYR A 108 6.77 17.24 -12.66
CA TYR A 108 8.20 17.41 -12.92
C TYR A 108 8.95 16.07 -12.97
N LEU A 109 8.64 15.15 -12.06
CA LEU A 109 9.25 13.81 -12.04
C LEU A 109 8.88 12.98 -13.26
N VAL A 110 7.62 13.06 -13.70
CA VAL A 110 7.14 12.33 -14.88
C VAL A 110 7.81 12.82 -16.17
N VAL A 111 8.09 14.13 -16.28
CA VAL A 111 8.84 14.70 -17.42
C VAL A 111 10.26 14.12 -17.51
N GLY A 112 10.87 13.74 -16.38
CA GLY A 112 12.16 13.05 -16.33
C GLY A 112 12.15 11.64 -16.93
N GLY A 113 10.97 11.09 -17.24
CA GLY A 113 10.80 9.80 -17.89
C GLY A 113 10.93 8.60 -16.97
N PHE A 114 10.72 7.40 -17.53
CA PHE A 114 10.60 6.15 -16.77
C PHE A 114 11.84 5.82 -15.92
N ARG A 115 13.05 6.15 -16.40
CA ARG A 115 14.29 5.93 -15.65
C ARG A 115 14.34 6.72 -14.35
N VAL A 116 13.93 7.99 -14.37
CA VAL A 116 13.87 8.83 -13.16
C VAL A 116 12.82 8.29 -12.18
N ILE A 117 11.63 7.93 -12.70
CA ILE A 117 10.56 7.32 -11.90
C ILE A 117 11.06 6.06 -11.18
N THR A 118 11.71 5.13 -11.90
CA THR A 118 12.25 3.90 -11.29
C THR A 118 13.30 4.17 -10.21
N GLY A 119 14.16 5.18 -10.41
CA GLY A 119 15.15 5.58 -9.41
C GLY A 119 14.52 6.13 -8.14
N ILE A 120 13.45 6.93 -8.28
CA ILE A 120 12.70 7.47 -7.14
C ILE A 120 11.93 6.37 -6.44
N CYS A 121 11.26 5.47 -7.15
CA CYS A 121 10.58 4.32 -6.56
C CYS A 121 11.55 3.39 -5.80
N PHE A 122 12.79 3.24 -6.29
CA PHE A 122 13.82 2.48 -5.58
C PHE A 122 14.14 3.10 -4.21
N TRP A 123 14.41 4.40 -4.17
CA TRP A 123 14.66 5.11 -2.90
C TRP A 123 13.41 5.22 -2.02
N GLY A 124 12.24 5.40 -2.64
CA GLY A 124 10.94 5.38 -1.97
C GLY A 124 10.54 4.02 -1.41
N MET A 125 11.16 2.93 -1.85
CA MET A 125 11.05 1.63 -1.18
C MET A 125 12.12 1.49 -0.09
N LEU A 126 13.37 1.83 -0.40
CA LEU A 126 14.51 1.57 0.47
C LEU A 126 14.48 2.43 1.72
N ILE A 127 14.21 3.73 1.62
CA ILE A 127 14.22 4.63 2.78
C ILE A 127 13.11 4.27 3.79
N PRO A 128 11.84 4.06 3.38
CA PRO A 128 10.79 3.64 4.32
C PRO A 128 11.03 2.27 4.90
N SER A 129 11.70 1.36 4.19
CA SER A 129 12.06 0.06 4.75
C SER A 129 12.94 0.18 6.01
N LEU A 130 13.76 1.23 6.12
CA LEU A 130 14.57 1.50 7.31
C LEU A 130 13.71 1.89 8.53
N LEU A 131 12.51 2.44 8.32
CA LEU A 131 11.57 2.72 9.39
C LEU A 131 11.09 1.44 10.07
N LEU A 132 11.17 0.28 9.42
CA LEU A 132 10.82 -1.00 10.04
C LEU A 132 11.69 -1.31 11.26
N LEU A 133 12.93 -0.79 11.35
CA LEU A 133 13.76 -0.93 12.55
C LEU A 133 13.15 -0.20 13.75
N THR A 134 12.38 0.86 13.52
CA THR A 134 11.78 1.67 14.59
C THR A 134 10.59 0.99 15.26
N VAL A 135 10.11 -0.11 14.69
CA VAL A 135 9.09 -0.99 15.26
C VAL A 135 9.53 -1.62 16.59
N TYR A 136 10.83 -1.65 16.87
CA TYR A 136 11.38 -2.08 18.16
C TYR A 136 10.85 -1.27 19.36
N PHE A 137 10.62 0.04 19.19
CA PHE A 137 10.16 0.90 20.29
C PHE A 137 8.74 0.57 20.80
N PRO A 138 7.70 0.48 19.95
CA PRO A 138 6.37 0.06 20.42
C PRO A 138 6.36 -1.38 20.95
N LEU A 139 7.25 -2.27 20.48
CA LEU A 139 7.36 -3.64 21.00
C LEU A 139 7.74 -3.70 22.49
N GLN A 140 8.37 -2.66 23.05
CA GLN A 140 8.67 -2.58 24.49
C GLN A 140 7.39 -2.48 25.36
N TYR A 141 6.28 -2.06 24.75
CA TYR A 141 4.97 -1.91 25.40
C TYR A 141 3.97 -2.96 24.90
N ALA A 142 4.48 -4.08 24.34
CA ALA A 142 3.65 -5.13 23.77
C ALA A 142 3.00 -6.00 24.86
N TYR A 143 1.68 -6.13 24.78
CA TYR A 143 0.89 -7.11 25.51
C TYR A 143 0.53 -8.27 24.59
N TRP A 144 1.38 -9.30 24.56
CA TRP A 144 1.20 -10.48 23.70
C TRP A 144 -0.10 -11.25 23.95
N THR A 145 -0.66 -11.12 25.16
CA THR A 145 -1.97 -11.66 25.51
C THR A 145 -3.11 -11.10 24.66
N ASN A 146 -2.94 -9.92 24.05
CA ASN A 146 -3.92 -9.32 23.15
C ASN A 146 -4.12 -10.12 21.85
N LEU A 147 -3.17 -10.99 21.49
CA LEU A 147 -3.32 -11.90 20.34
C LEU A 147 -4.13 -13.15 20.69
N LEU A 148 -4.47 -13.36 21.97
CA LEU A 148 -5.23 -14.50 22.44
C LEU A 148 -6.68 -14.09 22.75
N PRO A 149 -7.65 -15.00 22.58
CA PRO A 149 -7.52 -16.33 21.98
C PRO A 149 -7.35 -16.26 20.45
N VAL A 150 -6.62 -17.22 19.89
CA VAL A 150 -6.48 -17.38 18.44
C VAL A 150 -7.56 -18.32 17.91
N PHE A 151 -8.05 -18.09 16.70
CA PHE A 151 -9.05 -18.92 16.01
C PHE A 151 -10.43 -18.95 16.68
N ASN A 152 -10.84 -17.84 17.29
CA ASN A 152 -12.12 -17.77 18.01
C ASN A 152 -13.26 -17.14 17.19
N HIS A 153 -13.00 -16.77 15.93
CA HIS A 153 -13.93 -16.07 15.06
C HIS A 153 -14.59 -16.96 14.02
N SER A 154 -15.74 -16.54 13.52
CA SER A 154 -16.45 -17.25 12.44
C SER A 154 -15.82 -16.97 11.08
N LEU A 155 -16.06 -17.85 10.10
CA LEU A 155 -15.54 -17.67 8.74
C LEU A 155 -15.98 -16.33 8.11
N SER A 156 -17.18 -15.85 8.42
CA SER A 156 -17.67 -14.55 7.95
C SER A 156 -16.81 -13.39 8.45
N ASP A 157 -16.33 -13.45 9.68
CA ASP A 157 -15.52 -12.39 10.29
C ASP A 157 -14.15 -12.30 9.60
N TYR A 158 -13.54 -13.45 9.29
CA TYR A 158 -12.31 -13.51 8.49
C TYR A 158 -12.50 -12.91 7.10
N LEU A 159 -13.65 -13.15 6.46
CA LEU A 159 -13.96 -12.59 5.14
C LEU A 159 -14.12 -11.07 5.18
N VAL A 160 -14.69 -10.52 6.25
CA VAL A 160 -14.78 -9.07 6.46
C VAL A 160 -13.39 -8.46 6.56
N SER A 161 -12.52 -9.01 7.41
CA SER A 161 -11.12 -8.55 7.53
C SER A 161 -10.33 -8.74 6.23
N ALA A 162 -10.58 -9.82 5.49
CA ALA A 162 -9.93 -10.09 4.20
C ALA A 162 -10.33 -9.04 3.16
N LYS A 163 -11.62 -8.70 3.07
CA LYS A 163 -12.13 -7.67 2.16
C LYS A 163 -11.44 -6.32 2.39
N GLU A 164 -11.32 -5.90 3.66
CA GLU A 164 -10.62 -4.66 4.00
C GLU A 164 -9.11 -4.73 3.68
N SER A 165 -8.52 -5.92 3.78
CA SER A 165 -7.10 -6.16 3.47
C SER A 165 -6.78 -6.06 1.97
N ILE A 166 -7.74 -6.32 1.07
CA ILE A 166 -7.52 -6.27 -0.40
C ILE A 166 -6.99 -4.89 -0.82
N PHE A 167 -7.54 -3.82 -0.27
CA PHE A 167 -7.12 -2.45 -0.60
C PHE A 167 -5.67 -2.15 -0.21
N MET A 168 -5.08 -2.90 0.72
CA MET A 168 -3.68 -2.73 1.12
C MET A 168 -2.72 -3.26 0.05
N TYR A 169 -3.16 -4.25 -0.72
CA TYR A 169 -2.38 -4.94 -1.74
C TYR A 169 -2.64 -4.41 -3.16
N SER A 170 -3.29 -3.26 -3.31
CA SER A 170 -3.37 -2.54 -4.59
C SER A 170 -1.96 -2.17 -5.06
N GLY A 171 -1.66 -2.40 -6.33
CA GLY A 171 -0.32 -2.22 -6.89
C GLY A 171 -0.03 -3.15 -8.09
N PRO A 172 -0.28 -4.46 -8.01
CA PRO A 172 -0.01 -5.39 -9.10
C PRO A 172 -0.69 -5.01 -10.42
N GLU A 173 -1.84 -4.36 -10.39
CA GLU A 173 -2.57 -3.87 -11.56
C GLU A 173 -1.75 -2.91 -12.43
N PHE A 174 -0.81 -2.15 -11.85
CA PHE A 174 0.06 -1.25 -12.63
C PHE A 174 1.06 -2.00 -13.52
N LEU A 175 1.30 -3.30 -13.25
CA LEU A 175 2.09 -4.16 -14.11
C LEU A 175 1.55 -4.18 -15.55
N LEU A 176 0.23 -4.07 -15.71
CA LEU A 176 -0.47 -4.05 -16.99
C LEU A 176 -0.05 -2.90 -17.91
N ILE A 177 0.53 -1.84 -17.34
CA ILE A 177 1.04 -0.67 -18.05
C ILE A 177 2.57 -0.71 -18.15
N TYR A 178 3.25 -1.10 -17.06
CA TYR A 178 4.71 -0.98 -16.98
C TYR A 178 5.46 -2.12 -17.66
N PHE A 179 4.83 -3.28 -17.88
CA PHE A 179 5.48 -4.47 -18.44
C PHE A 179 6.26 -4.24 -19.74
N PRO A 180 5.79 -3.46 -20.74
CA PRO A 180 6.55 -3.18 -21.96
C PRO A 180 7.83 -2.37 -21.73
N PHE A 181 7.88 -1.58 -20.65
CA PHE A 181 9.03 -0.73 -20.32
C PHE A 181 10.16 -1.50 -19.61
N ILE A 182 9.94 -2.78 -19.29
CA ILE A 182 10.91 -3.63 -18.60
C ILE A 182 11.83 -4.32 -19.63
N LYS A 183 13.09 -3.90 -19.67
CA LYS A 183 14.11 -4.40 -20.61
C LYS A 183 14.34 -5.93 -20.56
N ASN A 184 14.11 -6.58 -19.41
CA ASN A 184 14.18 -8.05 -19.24
C ASN A 184 12.87 -8.61 -18.65
N ASN A 185 11.78 -8.45 -19.41
CA ASN A 185 10.44 -8.80 -18.96
C ASN A 185 10.26 -10.29 -18.60
N GLN A 186 11.01 -11.21 -19.20
CA GLN A 186 10.91 -12.65 -18.93
C GLN A 186 11.24 -13.01 -17.48
N ASN A 187 12.22 -12.32 -16.89
CA ASN A 187 12.65 -12.53 -15.51
C ASN A 187 11.91 -11.63 -14.50
N SER A 188 11.09 -10.68 -14.98
CA SER A 188 10.42 -9.70 -14.12
C SER A 188 9.36 -10.31 -13.20
N GLN A 189 8.78 -11.46 -13.60
CA GLN A 189 7.78 -12.18 -12.80
C GLN A 189 8.31 -12.62 -11.43
N LYS A 190 9.57 -13.06 -11.36
CA LYS A 190 10.22 -13.42 -10.09
C LYS A 190 10.27 -12.21 -9.16
N TRP A 191 10.66 -11.05 -9.68
CA TRP A 191 10.77 -9.82 -8.91
C TRP A 191 9.40 -9.32 -8.42
N ALA A 192 8.34 -9.48 -9.22
CA ALA A 192 6.98 -9.15 -8.80
C ALA A 192 6.49 -10.02 -7.63
N HIS A 193 6.80 -11.32 -7.63
CA HIS A 193 6.48 -12.19 -6.49
C HIS A 193 7.33 -11.87 -5.26
N ILE A 194 8.62 -11.54 -5.43
CA ILE A 194 9.48 -11.10 -4.32
C ILE A 194 8.95 -9.80 -3.70
N SER A 195 8.56 -8.82 -4.51
CA SER A 195 7.99 -7.57 -4.01
C SER A 195 6.67 -7.82 -3.28
N GLN A 196 5.81 -8.71 -3.79
CA GLN A 196 4.55 -9.05 -3.11
C GLN A 196 4.79 -9.75 -1.77
N MET A 197 5.75 -10.68 -1.71
CA MET A 197 6.11 -11.34 -0.46
C MET A 197 6.66 -10.34 0.55
N TYR A 198 7.53 -9.43 0.11
CA TYR A 198 8.06 -8.36 0.95
C TYR A 198 6.94 -7.46 1.52
N THR A 199 6.01 -7.01 0.67
CA THR A 199 4.84 -6.22 1.10
C THR A 199 3.96 -6.97 2.09
N THR A 200 3.73 -8.27 1.87
CA THR A 200 2.95 -9.14 2.76
C THR A 200 3.61 -9.25 4.13
N ILE A 201 4.92 -9.50 4.18
CA ILE A 201 5.69 -9.57 5.43
C ILE A 201 5.62 -8.22 6.15
N LEU A 202 5.82 -7.11 5.44
CA LEU A 202 5.78 -5.76 6.02
C LEU A 202 4.42 -5.50 6.67
N TYR A 203 3.31 -5.75 5.96
CA TYR A 203 1.98 -5.55 6.52
C TYR A 203 1.69 -6.48 7.69
N LEU A 204 2.12 -7.74 7.62
CA LEU A 204 1.94 -8.70 8.70
C LEU A 204 2.69 -8.25 9.96
N VAL A 205 3.95 -7.83 9.83
CA VAL A 205 4.74 -7.28 10.93
C VAL A 205 4.03 -6.07 11.54
N VAL A 206 3.66 -5.09 10.73
CA VAL A 206 2.97 -3.88 11.23
C VAL A 206 1.63 -4.22 11.89
N THR A 207 0.89 -5.21 11.39
CA THR A 207 -0.37 -5.70 11.97
C THR A 207 -0.13 -6.27 13.36
N ILE A 208 0.80 -7.23 13.48
CA ILE A 208 1.10 -7.90 14.75
C ILE A 208 1.54 -6.88 15.80
N ILE A 209 2.46 -5.97 15.46
CA ILE A 209 2.89 -4.93 16.40
C ILE A 209 1.71 -4.05 16.82
N SER A 210 0.82 -3.69 15.90
CA SER A 210 -0.35 -2.88 16.24
C SER A 210 -1.29 -3.59 17.21
N PHE A 211 -1.50 -4.90 17.05
CA PHE A 211 -2.40 -5.69 17.89
C PHE A 211 -1.84 -5.97 19.28
N VAL A 212 -0.52 -6.14 19.41
CA VAL A 212 0.11 -6.29 20.74
C VAL A 212 0.27 -4.95 21.44
N TYR A 213 0.38 -3.84 20.71
CA TYR A 213 0.56 -2.51 21.28
C TYR A 213 -0.77 -1.86 21.71
N PHE A 214 -1.80 -1.91 20.87
CA PHE A 214 -3.12 -1.35 21.18
C PHE A 214 -4.07 -2.43 21.71
N SER A 215 -4.94 -2.09 22.65
CA SER A 215 -6.11 -2.94 22.92
C SER A 215 -7.12 -2.83 21.77
N HIS A 216 -7.98 -3.84 21.61
CA HIS A 216 -9.00 -3.87 20.55
C HIS A 216 -9.82 -2.56 20.51
N GLY A 217 -10.43 -2.17 21.63
CA GLY A 217 -11.22 -0.94 21.73
C GLY A 217 -10.41 0.35 21.49
N GLN A 218 -9.11 0.36 21.76
CA GLN A 218 -8.27 1.51 21.37
C GLN A 218 -8.07 1.56 19.86
N LEU A 219 -7.75 0.42 19.23
CA LEU A 219 -7.40 0.37 17.82
C LEU A 219 -8.57 0.78 16.92
N GLU A 220 -9.81 0.47 17.30
CA GLU A 220 -11.02 0.89 16.57
C GLU A 220 -11.20 2.40 16.50
N HIS A 221 -10.74 3.13 17.53
CA HIS A 221 -10.89 4.58 17.63
C HIS A 221 -9.65 5.35 17.18
N VAL A 222 -8.54 4.67 16.89
CA VAL A 222 -7.32 5.32 16.40
C VAL A 222 -7.37 5.47 14.87
N THR A 223 -7.33 6.71 14.41
CA THR A 223 -7.40 7.06 12.98
C THR A 223 -6.17 6.62 12.19
N TRP A 224 -4.96 6.77 12.75
CA TRP A 224 -3.69 6.34 12.12
C TRP A 224 -2.82 5.56 13.12
N PRO A 225 -3.09 4.26 13.33
CA PRO A 225 -2.38 3.46 14.32
C PRO A 225 -0.86 3.45 14.10
N THR A 226 -0.40 3.35 12.84
CA THR A 226 1.04 3.38 12.53
C THR A 226 1.71 4.69 12.96
N LEU A 227 1.05 5.83 12.75
CA LEU A 227 1.58 7.13 13.18
C LEU A 227 1.51 7.31 14.69
N MET A 228 0.48 6.78 15.34
CA MET A 228 0.38 6.86 16.79
C MET A 228 1.45 6.02 17.50
N MET A 229 1.83 4.87 16.93
CA MET A 229 2.96 4.09 17.45
C MET A 229 4.30 4.83 17.30
N SER A 230 4.51 5.58 16.21
CA SER A 230 5.78 6.28 16.02
C SER A 230 6.01 7.44 16.99
N LYS A 231 4.95 7.97 17.64
CA LYS A 231 5.05 9.01 18.67
C LYS A 231 5.81 8.60 19.93
N ILE A 232 5.87 7.30 20.22
CA ILE A 232 6.58 6.84 21.43
C ILE A 232 8.10 6.96 21.28
N ILE A 233 8.57 7.07 20.03
CA ILE A 233 9.98 7.20 19.70
C ILE A 233 10.44 8.61 20.07
N ARG A 234 11.29 8.71 21.09
CA ARG A 234 11.90 9.96 21.52
C ARG A 234 13.40 9.81 21.52
N PHE A 235 14.09 10.62 20.73
CA PHE A 235 15.54 10.74 20.78
C PHE A 235 15.93 12.06 21.45
N PRO A 236 17.09 12.16 22.12
CA PRO A 236 17.52 13.40 22.77
C PRO A 236 17.58 14.62 21.85
N PHE A 237 17.78 14.39 20.55
CA PHE A 237 17.91 15.42 19.50
C PHE A 237 16.69 15.51 18.56
N ILE A 238 15.74 14.56 18.64
CA ILE A 238 14.52 14.55 17.82
C ILE A 238 13.33 14.32 18.75
N GLU A 239 12.62 15.39 19.06
CA GLU A 239 11.40 15.33 19.89
C GLU A 239 10.16 14.90 19.09
N ARG A 240 10.15 15.12 17.77
CA ARG A 240 8.99 14.90 16.89
C ARG A 240 9.30 13.91 15.78
N PHE A 241 9.60 12.67 16.17
CA PHE A 241 9.95 11.61 15.24
C PHE A 241 8.82 11.31 14.24
N GLU A 242 7.56 11.54 14.62
CA GLU A 242 6.41 11.33 13.74
C GLU A 242 6.46 12.16 12.45
N TYR A 243 7.15 13.31 12.46
CA TYR A 243 7.34 14.13 11.27
C TYR A 243 8.29 13.51 10.27
N ILE A 244 9.40 12.96 10.75
CA ILE A 244 10.33 12.19 9.92
C ILE A 244 9.59 11.01 9.31
N PHE A 245 8.78 10.32 10.11
CA PHE A 245 7.97 9.21 9.62
C PHE A 245 7.01 9.64 8.50
N ILE A 246 6.27 10.75 8.66
CA ILE A 246 5.30 11.23 7.65
C ILE A 246 5.97 11.61 6.32
N PHE A 247 7.14 12.27 6.38
CA PHE A 247 7.84 12.69 5.16
C PHE A 247 8.56 11.53 4.47
N LEU A 248 9.11 10.59 5.24
CA LEU A 248 9.73 9.40 4.66
C LEU A 248 8.70 8.43 4.12
N TRP A 249 7.50 8.36 4.69
CA TRP A 249 6.47 7.41 4.25
C TRP A 249 5.94 7.64 2.82
N LEU A 250 6.09 8.85 2.26
CA LEU A 250 5.62 9.20 0.92
C LEU A 250 6.44 8.55 -0.21
#